data_AF-A0A0D6LEG9-F1
#
_entry.id   AF-A0A0D6LEG9-F1
#
_cell.length_a   1.000
_cell.length_b   1.000
_cell.length_c   1.000
_cell.angle_alpha   90.00
_cell.angle_beta   90.00
_cell.angle_gamma   90.00
#
_symmetry.space_group_name_H-M   'P 1'
#
loop_
_entity.id
_entity.type
_entity.pdbx_description
1 polymer ?
#
loop_
_entity_poly.entity_id
_entity_poly.type
_entity_poly.pdbx_seq_one_letter_code
_entity_poly.pdbx_strand_id
1 'polypeptide(L)'
;MWPLPLMYWDCATEAKARDGVAGCGNPAPTAPTDYGMLEAKIPTKKTCDATALVDTTLKKLFKDGAKKQASNAFDAANKDFNQVSLLRMATNLHMAYEATTAIGCSYKRCGSELNLLCFYNKDPATIAPPLTKIYEETNTLCDGCNGGPAGANDCVEALCKGSQPAALNEPTMCTAQASKLLMTDDLRKMAWNLHDYYRRLLATGWAEDGKIKYAKPAAAMPKLEYSCEMEEKIAPATNACDGKTAALTEPNNVAILNTLALTREEALKQAIEDWWSALKKTGVEDNKYSDSMEGQPLQKYVNMAYDKTTALGCGVDICQKIGKTIVQCGYVVDTWVSFITNQN
;
A
#
# COMPACT_ATOMS: atom_id res chain seq x y z
N MET A 1 26.63 8.69 10.45
CA MET A 1 25.19 8.67 10.07
C MET A 1 24.77 7.21 10.20
N TRP A 2 24.10 6.84 11.31
CA TRP A 2 23.87 5.44 11.77
C TRP A 2 22.62 5.36 12.68
N PRO A 3 22.17 4.16 13.15
CA PRO A 3 20.92 3.48 12.84
C PRO A 3 19.70 4.09 13.50
N LEU A 4 18.76 4.61 12.72
CA LEU A 4 17.38 4.67 13.17
C LEU A 4 16.76 3.27 13.04
N PRO A 5 15.69 2.94 13.75
CA PRO A 5 14.89 1.80 13.38
C PRO A 5 14.45 1.94 11.91
N LEU A 6 14.43 0.83 11.18
CA LEU A 6 13.74 0.78 9.90
C LEU A 6 12.25 1.00 10.21
N MET A 7 11.78 2.21 9.93
CA MET A 7 10.36 2.51 10.04
C MET A 7 9.61 1.67 9.02
N TYR A 8 8.59 0.97 9.48
CA TYR A 8 7.65 0.31 8.58
C TYR A 8 6.47 1.25 8.30
N TRP A 9 5.90 1.14 7.10
CA TRP A 9 4.66 1.82 6.76
C TRP A 9 3.50 1.18 7.52
N ASP A 10 2.79 1.97 8.32
CA ASP A 10 1.62 1.53 9.08
C ASP A 10 0.33 2.04 8.46
N CYS A 11 -0.41 1.12 7.87
CA CYS A 11 -1.68 1.32 7.16
C CYS A 11 -2.75 1.94 8.07
N ALA A 12 -2.82 1.55 9.34
CA ALA A 12 -3.78 2.10 10.29
C ALA A 12 -3.42 3.56 10.64
N THR A 13 -2.12 3.85 10.74
CA THR A 13 -1.62 5.22 10.91
C THR A 13 -1.79 6.05 9.64
N GLU A 14 -1.66 5.45 8.47
CA GLU A 14 -1.99 6.08 7.19
C GLU A 14 -3.48 6.43 7.11
N ALA A 15 -4.37 5.52 7.52
CA ALA A 15 -5.81 5.76 7.55
C ALA A 15 -6.15 6.96 8.45
N LYS A 16 -5.55 7.04 9.64
CA LYS A 16 -5.68 8.22 10.52
C LYS A 16 -5.17 9.49 9.82
N ALA A 17 -4.04 9.42 9.14
CA ALA A 17 -3.51 10.56 8.38
C ALA A 17 -4.44 10.97 7.23
N ARG A 18 -5.05 10.00 6.55
CA ARG A 18 -6.03 10.19 5.47
C ARG A 18 -7.28 10.91 5.97
N ASP A 19 -7.80 10.48 7.11
CA ASP A 19 -8.93 11.13 7.77
C ASP A 19 -8.57 12.57 8.19
N GLY A 20 -7.36 12.77 8.74
CA GLY A 20 -6.86 14.08 9.13
C GLY A 20 -6.72 15.07 7.97
N VAL A 21 -6.32 14.62 6.77
CA VAL A 21 -6.24 15.49 5.59
C VAL A 21 -7.58 15.69 4.88
N ALA A 22 -8.61 14.91 5.20
CA ALA A 22 -9.91 14.97 4.53
C ALA A 22 -10.55 16.37 4.61
N GLY A 23 -10.38 17.07 5.72
CA GLY A 23 -10.86 18.43 5.95
C GLY A 23 -9.98 19.56 5.39
N CYS A 24 -8.88 19.24 4.69
CA CYS A 24 -7.94 20.25 4.18
C CYS A 24 -7.38 21.20 5.27
N GLY A 25 -7.15 20.66 6.47
CA GLY A 25 -6.68 21.43 7.63
C GLY A 25 -7.79 22.20 8.37
N ASN A 26 -9.07 21.97 8.04
CA ASN A 26 -10.23 22.54 8.71
C ASN A 26 -11.26 21.43 9.10
N PRO A 27 -11.40 21.08 10.40
CA PRO A 27 -10.56 21.56 11.51
C PRO A 27 -9.10 21.09 11.35
N ALA A 28 -8.18 21.76 12.05
CA ALA A 28 -6.78 21.36 12.08
C ALA A 28 -6.66 19.89 12.56
N PRO A 29 -5.85 19.05 11.91
CA PRO A 29 -5.69 17.66 12.30
C PRO A 29 -5.09 17.56 13.70
N THR A 30 -5.52 16.56 14.45
CA THR A 30 -5.01 16.25 15.78
C THR A 30 -4.28 14.92 15.76
N ALA A 31 -3.11 14.88 16.39
CA ALA A 31 -2.38 13.63 16.59
C ALA A 31 -3.16 12.68 17.51
N PRO A 32 -3.21 11.38 17.21
CA PRO A 32 -3.62 10.37 18.19
C PRO A 32 -2.72 10.42 19.44
N THR A 33 -3.21 9.91 20.57
CA THR A 33 -2.42 9.82 21.81
C THR A 33 -1.10 9.07 21.57
N ASP A 34 0.02 9.63 22.03
CA ASP A 34 1.38 9.10 21.88
C ASP A 34 1.95 9.07 20.45
N TYR A 35 1.29 9.72 19.50
CA TYR A 35 1.80 9.84 18.13
C TYR A 35 2.46 11.20 17.88
N GLY A 36 3.67 11.15 17.29
CA GLY A 36 4.25 12.30 16.63
C GLY A 36 3.44 12.64 15.37
N MET A 37 3.38 13.92 15.00
CA MET A 37 2.65 14.40 13.82
C MET A 37 3.51 15.34 12.99
N LEU A 38 3.40 15.22 11.66
CA LEU A 38 3.90 16.16 10.68
C LEU A 38 2.76 16.59 9.76
N GLU A 39 2.44 17.89 9.74
CA GLU A 39 1.53 18.48 8.75
C GLU A 39 2.31 19.46 7.88
N ALA A 40 2.21 19.36 6.55
CA ALA A 40 2.82 20.30 5.62
C ALA A 40 1.83 20.72 4.52
N LYS A 41 1.69 22.04 4.33
CA LYS A 41 0.92 22.62 3.22
C LYS A 41 1.86 22.96 2.07
N ILE A 42 1.79 22.18 1.00
CA ILE A 42 2.71 22.24 -0.13
C ILE A 42 2.06 22.99 -1.29
N PRO A 43 2.57 24.16 -1.73
CA PRO A 43 2.02 24.86 -2.88
C PRO A 43 2.14 24.04 -4.17
N THR A 44 1.04 23.77 -4.87
CA THR A 44 1.03 22.89 -6.07
C THR A 44 1.31 23.65 -7.37
N LYS A 45 2.08 24.74 -7.35
CA LYS A 45 2.21 25.70 -8.48
C LYS A 45 2.43 24.96 -9.82
N LYS A 46 1.35 24.79 -10.60
CA LYS A 46 1.23 24.14 -11.92
C LYS A 46 1.58 22.64 -12.05
N THR A 47 2.15 21.99 -11.05
CA THR A 47 2.44 20.54 -11.12
C THR A 47 1.31 19.70 -10.52
N CYS A 48 1.03 18.55 -11.13
CA CYS A 48 0.09 17.53 -10.63
C CYS A 48 0.81 16.32 -10.00
N ASP A 49 2.15 16.31 -10.02
CA ASP A 49 2.93 15.23 -9.44
C ASP A 49 3.04 15.42 -7.92
N ALA A 50 2.09 14.84 -7.20
CA ALA A 50 2.05 14.87 -5.74
C ALA A 50 3.27 14.16 -5.13
N THR A 51 3.76 13.10 -5.77
CA THR A 51 4.91 12.32 -5.28
C THR A 51 6.17 13.17 -5.28
N ALA A 52 6.48 13.84 -6.40
CA ALA A 52 7.66 14.72 -6.49
C ALA A 52 7.58 15.90 -5.50
N LEU A 53 6.38 16.45 -5.29
CA LEU A 53 6.13 17.52 -4.33
C LEU A 53 6.38 17.06 -2.88
N VAL A 54 5.86 15.89 -2.51
CA VAL A 54 6.02 15.31 -1.17
C VAL A 54 7.50 14.97 -0.92
N ASP A 55 8.15 14.28 -1.87
CA ASP A 55 9.58 13.92 -1.76
C ASP A 55 10.48 15.15 -1.57
N THR A 56 10.28 16.19 -2.40
CA THR A 56 11.03 17.45 -2.29
C THR A 56 10.81 18.12 -0.93
N THR A 57 9.57 18.11 -0.45
CA THR A 57 9.21 18.75 0.82
C THR A 57 9.83 18.01 2.01
N LEU A 58 9.71 16.68 2.06
CA LEU A 58 10.29 15.87 3.14
C LEU A 58 11.81 16.00 3.18
N LYS A 59 12.50 15.94 2.03
CA LYS A 59 13.96 16.15 1.93
C LYS A 59 14.38 17.53 2.45
N LYS A 60 13.63 18.58 2.11
CA LYS A 60 13.91 19.93 2.57
C LYS A 60 13.74 20.04 4.08
N LEU A 61 12.62 19.56 4.62
CA LEU A 61 12.32 19.60 6.05
C LEU A 61 13.39 18.87 6.86
N PHE A 62 13.76 17.65 6.43
CA PHE A 62 14.84 16.89 7.07
C PHE A 62 16.18 17.65 7.05
N LYS A 63 16.56 18.19 5.89
CA LYS A 63 17.83 18.92 5.73
C LYS A 63 17.89 20.18 6.59
N ASP A 64 16.80 20.94 6.67
CA ASP A 64 16.75 22.18 7.43
C ASP A 64 16.69 21.91 8.94
N GLY A 65 16.00 20.85 9.38
CA GLY A 65 16.03 20.37 10.77
C GLY A 65 17.40 19.86 11.19
N ALA A 66 18.07 19.06 10.34
CA ALA A 66 19.40 18.53 10.63
C ALA A 66 20.46 19.63 10.81
N LYS A 67 20.38 20.75 10.07
CA LYS A 67 21.31 21.89 10.24
C LYS A 67 21.18 22.57 11.60
N LYS A 68 19.99 22.53 12.20
CA LYS A 68 19.71 23.13 13.51
C LYS A 68 20.14 22.20 14.65
N GLN A 69 20.38 20.93 14.37
CA GLN A 69 20.73 19.92 15.36
C GLN A 69 22.24 19.91 15.61
N ALA A 70 22.68 20.40 16.78
CA ALA A 70 24.09 20.51 17.11
C ALA A 70 24.75 19.18 17.55
N SER A 71 23.97 18.27 18.15
CA SER A 71 24.42 16.95 18.64
C SER A 71 23.24 15.98 18.72
N ASN A 72 23.39 14.81 19.33
CA ASN A 72 22.27 13.90 19.63
C ASN A 72 21.37 14.38 20.79
N ALA A 73 21.70 15.49 21.44
CA ALA A 73 20.91 16.03 22.54
C ALA A 73 19.52 16.45 22.06
N PHE A 74 18.49 16.10 22.81
CA PHE A 74 17.14 16.54 22.49
C PHE A 74 17.05 18.07 22.59
N ASP A 75 16.66 18.72 21.49
CA ASP A 75 16.44 20.17 21.43
C ASP A 75 14.96 20.46 21.15
N ALA A 76 14.26 20.98 22.16
CA ALA A 76 12.86 21.39 22.08
C ALA A 76 12.61 22.60 21.15
N ALA A 77 13.64 23.38 20.82
CA ALA A 77 13.55 24.46 19.84
C ALA A 77 13.63 23.93 18.40
N ASN A 78 14.23 22.75 18.18
CA ASN A 78 14.36 22.11 16.87
C ASN A 78 13.14 21.21 16.55
N LYS A 79 11.95 21.82 16.54
CA LYS A 79 10.65 21.14 16.31
C LYS A 79 10.52 20.49 14.92
N ASP A 80 11.29 20.97 13.95
CA ASP A 80 11.39 20.41 12.60
C ASP A 80 12.28 19.16 12.52
N PHE A 81 12.82 18.68 13.64
CA PHE A 81 13.69 17.50 13.66
C PHE A 81 13.35 16.58 14.85
N ASN A 82 12.95 17.17 15.99
CA ASN A 82 12.90 16.49 17.28
C ASN A 82 11.52 16.46 17.99
N GLN A 83 10.53 17.33 17.69
CA GLN A 83 9.39 17.55 18.62
C GLN A 83 8.03 17.98 18.01
N VAL A 84 6.93 17.58 18.68
CA VAL A 84 5.56 18.18 18.68
C VAL A 84 5.48 19.48 19.51
N SER A 85 4.66 20.45 19.08
CA SER A 85 4.04 21.39 20.03
C SER A 85 2.59 21.70 19.64
N LEU A 86 1.69 21.48 20.60
CA LEU A 86 0.30 21.94 20.63
C LEU A 86 0.26 23.47 20.61
N LEU A 87 0.25 24.07 19.42
CA LEU A 87 -0.47 25.32 19.16
C LEU A 87 -0.48 25.51 17.64
N ARG A 88 -1.68 25.74 17.10
CA ARG A 88 -1.90 26.06 15.68
C ARG A 88 -0.85 27.08 15.21
N MET A 89 -0.06 26.73 14.18
CA MET A 89 0.82 27.57 13.33
C MET A 89 2.31 27.15 13.20
N ALA A 90 2.70 25.88 13.38
CA ALA A 90 4.02 25.41 12.95
C ALA A 90 3.99 23.95 12.43
N THR A 91 4.58 23.73 11.26
CA THR A 91 5.02 22.42 10.71
C THR A 91 5.90 21.72 11.75
N ASN A 92 5.60 20.48 12.17
CA ASN A 92 6.42 19.69 13.10
C ASN A 92 6.96 18.45 12.36
N LEU A 93 8.17 17.94 12.62
CA LEU A 93 8.73 16.78 11.90
C LEU A 93 9.45 15.83 12.86
N HIS A 94 9.19 14.51 12.74
CA HIS A 94 9.64 13.46 13.68
C HIS A 94 10.55 12.41 13.04
N MET A 95 11.37 12.80 12.06
CA MET A 95 12.08 11.82 11.23
C MET A 95 13.24 11.09 11.92
N ALA A 96 13.77 11.60 13.03
CA ALA A 96 15.05 11.16 13.58
C ALA A 96 14.99 10.55 14.99
N TYR A 97 13.81 10.31 15.54
CA TYR A 97 13.70 9.76 16.89
C TYR A 97 13.83 8.22 16.90
N GLU A 98 14.82 7.68 17.61
CA GLU A 98 15.22 6.27 17.52
C GLU A 98 14.17 5.25 17.99
N ALA A 99 13.21 5.62 18.84
CA ALA A 99 12.20 4.66 19.28
C ALA A 99 11.02 4.54 18.29
N THR A 100 11.00 5.37 17.24
CA THR A 100 9.92 5.42 16.25
C THR A 100 10.02 4.24 15.30
N THR A 101 9.12 3.27 15.43
CA THR A 101 9.16 2.08 14.55
C THR A 101 8.18 2.15 13.40
N ALA A 102 7.22 3.09 13.39
CA ALA A 102 6.15 3.15 12.40
C ALA A 102 5.87 4.57 11.92
N ILE A 103 5.49 4.67 10.65
CA ILE A 103 5.01 5.89 10.03
C ILE A 103 3.81 5.60 9.13
N GLY A 104 2.84 6.51 9.09
CA GLY A 104 1.79 6.50 8.08
C GLY A 104 1.52 7.92 7.60
N CYS A 105 1.58 8.14 6.29
CA CYS A 105 1.35 9.47 5.70
C CYS A 105 0.23 9.46 4.66
N SER A 106 -0.57 10.51 4.63
CA SER A 106 -1.54 10.74 3.56
C SER A 106 -1.49 12.18 3.10
N TYR A 107 -1.97 12.42 1.88
CA TYR A 107 -2.09 13.76 1.35
C TYR A 107 -3.41 13.98 0.63
N LYS A 108 -3.89 15.22 0.64
CA LYS A 108 -5.08 15.64 -0.11
C LYS A 108 -4.82 16.95 -0.82
N ARG A 109 -5.22 17.04 -2.09
CA ARG A 109 -5.19 18.29 -2.82
C ARG A 109 -6.34 19.19 -2.36
N CYS A 110 -6.00 20.42 -1.98
CA CYS A 110 -6.87 21.41 -1.35
C CYS A 110 -6.71 22.75 -2.09
N GLY A 111 -7.40 22.90 -3.22
CA GLY A 111 -7.24 24.05 -4.10
C GLY A 111 -5.84 24.14 -4.71
N SER A 112 -5.10 25.20 -4.38
CA SER A 112 -3.72 25.44 -4.85
C SER A 112 -2.64 24.81 -3.97
N GLU A 113 -3.04 24.02 -2.96
CA GLU A 113 -2.15 23.40 -2.00
C GLU A 113 -2.36 21.87 -1.97
N LEU A 114 -1.33 21.14 -1.58
CA LEU A 114 -1.37 19.74 -1.24
C LEU A 114 -1.12 19.65 0.26
N ASN A 115 -2.15 19.24 1.02
CA ASN A 115 -2.02 19.06 2.46
C ASN A 115 -1.46 17.66 2.71
N LEU A 116 -0.24 17.56 3.23
CA LEU A 116 0.43 16.33 3.63
C LEU A 116 0.33 16.19 5.14
N LEU A 117 -0.03 15.00 5.62
CA LEU A 117 -0.03 14.65 7.03
C LEU A 117 0.69 13.31 7.21
N CYS A 118 1.63 13.24 8.14
CA CYS A 118 2.25 12.01 8.59
C CYS A 118 2.06 11.86 10.10
N PHE A 119 1.86 10.64 10.54
CA PHE A 119 1.86 10.26 11.93
C PHE A 119 2.97 9.25 12.20
N TYR A 120 3.60 9.37 13.36
CA TYR A 120 4.70 8.54 13.83
C TYR A 120 4.26 7.90 15.13
N ASN A 121 4.47 6.59 15.32
CA ASN A 121 3.94 5.85 16.47
C ASN A 121 4.59 6.17 17.83
N LYS A 122 5.42 7.20 17.88
CA LYS A 122 6.02 7.75 19.09
C LYS A 122 5.96 9.26 19.04
N ASP A 123 5.53 9.86 20.15
CA ASP A 123 5.71 11.27 20.44
C ASP A 123 6.82 11.42 21.50
N PRO A 124 8.00 11.97 21.13
CA PRO A 124 9.05 12.30 22.09
C PRO A 124 8.57 13.15 23.28
N ALA A 125 7.51 13.95 23.10
CA ALA A 125 6.97 14.82 24.13
C ALA A 125 6.14 14.10 25.20
N THR A 126 5.65 12.88 24.94
CA THR A 126 4.87 12.11 25.92
C THR A 126 5.73 11.12 26.73
N ILE A 127 7.04 11.08 26.46
CA ILE A 127 7.96 10.13 27.09
C ILE A 127 8.32 10.58 28.50
N ALA A 128 8.19 9.64 29.45
CA ALA A 128 8.58 9.81 30.84
C ALA A 128 9.67 8.78 31.21
N PRO A 129 10.83 9.23 31.76
CA PRO A 129 11.23 10.62 31.98
C PRO A 129 11.44 11.40 30.66
N PRO A 130 11.40 12.76 30.69
CA PRO A 130 11.60 13.57 29.51
C PRO A 130 12.89 13.20 28.77
N LEU A 131 12.79 13.14 27.45
CA LEU A 131 13.88 12.71 26.58
C LEU A 131 15.10 13.64 26.69
N THR A 132 16.28 13.08 26.92
CA THR A 132 17.55 13.84 26.93
C THR A 132 18.31 13.73 25.62
N LYS A 133 18.11 12.64 24.87
CA LYS A 133 18.78 12.34 23.59
C LYS A 133 17.78 11.79 22.58
N ILE A 134 17.91 12.17 21.32
CA ILE A 134 17.08 11.64 20.21
C ILE A 134 17.54 10.26 19.73
N TYR A 135 18.79 9.90 20.01
CA TYR A 135 19.36 8.57 19.84
C TYR A 135 20.57 8.35 20.76
N GLU A 136 20.90 7.10 21.06
CA GLU A 136 22.11 6.74 21.80
C GLU A 136 23.36 6.65 20.91
N GLU A 137 24.48 7.17 21.42
CA GLU A 137 25.77 7.17 20.72
C GLU A 137 26.53 5.86 20.95
N THR A 138 27.07 5.28 19.88
CA THR A 138 27.96 4.11 19.91
C THR A 138 28.97 4.18 18.75
N ASN A 139 30.10 3.49 18.91
CA ASN A 139 31.14 3.35 17.88
C ASN A 139 30.93 2.12 16.99
N THR A 140 29.97 1.25 17.32
CA THR A 140 29.66 0.04 16.55
C THR A 140 28.23 0.11 16.04
N LEU A 141 28.01 -0.43 14.84
CA LEU A 141 26.70 -0.43 14.22
C LEU A 141 25.79 -1.45 14.88
N CYS A 142 24.55 -1.04 15.13
CA CYS A 142 23.49 -1.95 15.58
C CYS A 142 23.77 -2.67 16.93
N ASP A 143 24.70 -2.18 17.75
CA ASP A 143 25.01 -2.74 19.08
C ASP A 143 23.78 -2.82 20.00
N GLY A 144 22.79 -1.94 19.79
CA GLY A 144 21.56 -1.85 20.57
C GLY A 144 20.33 -2.56 19.97
N CYS A 145 20.44 -3.22 18.81
CA CYS A 145 19.30 -3.96 18.26
C CYS A 145 19.01 -5.23 19.10
N ASN A 146 17.74 -5.66 19.16
CA ASN A 146 17.39 -6.92 19.83
C ASN A 146 18.22 -8.08 19.24
N GLY A 147 18.95 -8.82 20.09
CA GLY A 147 19.83 -9.93 19.68
C GLY A 147 21.34 -9.67 19.79
N GLY A 148 21.76 -8.42 20.06
CA GLY A 148 23.18 -8.05 20.21
C GLY A 148 24.03 -8.35 18.95
N PRO A 149 25.37 -8.46 19.06
CA PRO A 149 26.28 -8.69 17.93
C PRO A 149 26.03 -9.99 17.12
N ALA A 150 25.17 -10.89 17.62
CA ALA A 150 24.77 -12.12 16.96
C ALA A 150 23.46 -11.99 16.15
N GLY A 151 22.74 -10.87 16.27
CA GLY A 151 21.48 -10.57 15.58
C GLY A 151 21.67 -9.96 14.19
N ALA A 152 22.57 -10.53 13.36
CA ALA A 152 22.87 -9.99 12.02
C ALA A 152 21.64 -9.82 11.10
N ASN A 153 20.54 -10.52 11.39
CA ASN A 153 19.27 -10.42 10.66
C ASN A 153 18.37 -9.24 11.10
N ASP A 154 18.68 -8.60 12.24
CA ASP A 154 17.90 -7.50 12.82
C ASP A 154 18.57 -6.12 12.60
N CYS A 155 19.66 -6.10 11.82
CA CYS A 155 20.35 -4.89 11.39
C CYS A 155 20.38 -4.85 9.85
N VAL A 156 19.60 -3.95 9.25
CA VAL A 156 19.49 -3.80 7.79
C VAL A 156 20.01 -2.43 7.39
N GLU A 157 21.06 -2.37 6.57
CA GLU A 157 21.69 -1.11 6.14
C GLU A 157 22.05 -0.17 7.31
N ALA A 158 22.47 -0.79 8.42
CA ALA A 158 22.67 -0.12 9.70
C ALA A 158 21.43 0.65 10.17
N LEU A 159 20.27 -0.01 10.16
CA LEU A 159 19.00 0.34 10.81
C LEU A 159 18.51 -0.88 11.62
N CYS A 160 18.04 -0.68 12.86
CA CYS A 160 17.47 -1.79 13.64
C CYS A 160 16.10 -2.18 13.09
N LYS A 161 15.82 -3.48 12.94
CA LYS A 161 14.48 -3.96 12.59
C LYS A 161 13.55 -3.79 13.78
N GLY A 162 12.65 -2.81 13.70
CA GLY A 162 11.64 -2.58 14.74
C GLY A 162 10.67 -3.77 14.87
N SER A 163 10.18 -4.04 16.07
CA SER A 163 9.03 -4.93 16.24
C SER A 163 7.78 -4.21 15.73
N GLN A 164 7.02 -4.88 14.85
CA GLN A 164 5.70 -4.41 14.48
C GLN A 164 4.82 -4.43 15.75
N PRO A 165 4.22 -3.30 16.18
CA PRO A 165 3.28 -3.26 17.28
C PRO A 165 2.14 -4.23 17.00
N ALA A 166 1.93 -5.14 17.94
CA ALA A 166 0.89 -6.16 17.88
C ALA A 166 -0.54 -5.61 17.77
N ALA A 167 -0.76 -4.30 18.00
CA ALA A 167 -2.07 -3.69 18.11
C ALA A 167 -2.67 -3.14 16.79
N LEU A 168 -1.96 -3.18 15.65
CA LEU A 168 -2.35 -2.42 14.43
C LEU A 168 -2.61 -3.28 13.19
N ASN A 169 -2.67 -4.61 13.34
CA ASN A 169 -2.91 -5.57 12.25
C ASN A 169 -4.27 -6.29 12.32
N GLU A 170 -5.24 -5.83 13.12
CA GLU A 170 -6.57 -6.44 13.09
C GLU A 170 -7.24 -6.10 11.74
N PRO A 171 -7.45 -7.09 10.86
CA PRO A 171 -8.02 -6.85 9.55
C PRO A 171 -9.45 -6.32 9.73
N THR A 172 -9.79 -5.24 9.03
CA THR A 172 -11.17 -4.68 9.02
C THR A 172 -12.00 -5.26 7.88
N MET A 173 -11.33 -5.75 6.82
CA MET A 173 -11.96 -6.52 5.75
C MET A 173 -11.76 -8.02 6.01
N CYS A 174 -12.73 -8.82 5.57
CA CYS A 174 -12.65 -10.29 5.66
C CYS A 174 -12.39 -10.81 7.08
N THR A 175 -12.88 -10.09 8.10
CA THR A 175 -12.67 -10.38 9.54
C THR A 175 -13.14 -11.77 9.97
N ALA A 176 -14.14 -12.31 9.29
CA ALA A 176 -14.75 -13.61 9.57
C ALA A 176 -14.00 -14.80 8.95
N GLN A 177 -13.01 -14.54 8.08
CA GLN A 177 -12.32 -15.57 7.32
C GLN A 177 -11.06 -16.10 8.03
N ALA A 178 -10.70 -17.37 7.82
CA ALA A 178 -9.49 -17.92 8.42
C ALA A 178 -8.23 -17.35 7.76
N SER A 179 -8.31 -16.99 6.47
CA SER A 179 -7.25 -16.32 5.72
C SER A 179 -7.08 -14.83 6.03
N LYS A 180 -7.81 -14.27 7.00
CA LYS A 180 -7.84 -12.82 7.28
C LYS A 180 -6.48 -12.16 7.54
N LEU A 181 -5.50 -12.93 8.03
CA LEU A 181 -4.12 -12.48 8.27
C LEU A 181 -3.18 -12.78 7.09
N LEU A 182 -3.60 -13.65 6.17
CA LEU A 182 -2.82 -13.97 4.98
C LEU A 182 -2.85 -12.80 4.02
N MET A 183 -3.99 -12.14 3.82
CA MET A 183 -4.09 -10.89 3.05
C MET A 183 -4.30 -9.70 3.98
N THR A 184 -3.58 -8.60 3.76
CA THR A 184 -3.81 -7.35 4.50
C THR A 184 -4.90 -6.52 3.82
N ASP A 185 -5.58 -5.65 4.56
CA ASP A 185 -6.59 -4.74 3.98
C ASP A 185 -6.02 -3.87 2.84
N ASP A 186 -4.74 -3.55 2.88
CA ASP A 186 -4.08 -2.76 1.85
C ASP A 186 -3.84 -3.57 0.58
N LEU A 187 -3.46 -4.84 0.69
CA LEU A 187 -3.40 -5.74 -0.47
C LEU A 187 -4.79 -5.94 -1.07
N ARG A 188 -5.83 -6.07 -0.25
CA ARG A 188 -7.23 -6.17 -0.71
C ARG A 188 -7.65 -4.92 -1.48
N LYS A 189 -7.47 -3.74 -0.88
CA LYS A 189 -7.79 -2.45 -1.49
C LYS A 189 -6.95 -2.20 -2.75
N MET A 190 -5.68 -2.58 -2.76
CA MET A 190 -4.81 -2.44 -3.93
C MET A 190 -5.31 -3.29 -5.09
N ALA A 191 -5.57 -4.58 -4.86
CA ALA A 191 -6.15 -5.46 -5.87
C ALA A 191 -7.45 -4.88 -6.41
N TRP A 192 -8.37 -4.50 -5.51
CA TRP A 192 -9.65 -3.93 -5.87
C TRP A 192 -9.54 -2.65 -6.70
N ASN A 193 -8.79 -1.66 -6.21
CA ASN A 193 -8.68 -0.35 -6.83
C ASN A 193 -7.96 -0.40 -8.18
N LEU A 194 -6.97 -1.28 -8.36
CA LEU A 194 -6.29 -1.44 -9.65
C LEU A 194 -7.23 -2.03 -10.71
N HIS A 195 -8.03 -3.04 -10.35
CA HIS A 195 -9.03 -3.59 -11.28
C HIS A 195 -10.07 -2.54 -11.66
N ASP A 196 -10.63 -1.81 -10.69
CA ASP A 196 -11.60 -0.74 -10.94
C ASP A 196 -10.99 0.42 -11.75
N TYR A 197 -9.73 0.77 -11.51
CA TYR A 197 -9.02 1.78 -12.30
C TYR A 197 -8.98 1.39 -13.78
N TYR A 198 -8.59 0.16 -14.07
CA TYR A 198 -8.51 -0.35 -15.45
C TYR A 198 -9.89 -0.49 -16.10
N ARG A 199 -10.87 -1.03 -15.38
CA ARG A 199 -12.27 -1.10 -15.86
C ARG A 199 -12.83 0.29 -16.15
N ARG A 200 -12.48 1.30 -15.35
CA ARG A 200 -12.84 2.70 -15.62
C ARG A 200 -12.17 3.25 -16.88
N LEU A 201 -10.88 2.96 -17.10
CA LEU A 201 -10.20 3.34 -18.35
C LEU A 201 -10.91 2.73 -19.56
N LEU A 202 -11.27 1.44 -19.49
CA LEU A 202 -12.00 0.76 -20.56
C LEU A 202 -13.39 1.36 -20.76
N ALA A 203 -14.14 1.55 -19.67
CA ALA A 203 -15.50 2.11 -19.73
C ALA A 203 -15.55 3.51 -20.35
N THR A 204 -14.52 4.32 -20.12
CA THR A 204 -14.42 5.70 -20.62
C THR A 204 -13.73 5.81 -21.98
N GLY A 205 -13.30 4.70 -22.58
CA GLY A 205 -12.62 4.68 -23.88
C GLY A 205 -11.18 5.19 -23.85
N TRP A 206 -10.53 5.16 -22.68
CA TRP A 206 -9.13 5.58 -22.49
C TRP A 206 -8.16 4.39 -22.32
N ALA A 207 -8.66 3.15 -22.29
CA ALA A 207 -7.80 1.98 -22.28
C ALA A 207 -7.10 1.83 -23.64
N GLU A 208 -5.76 1.82 -23.63
CA GLU A 208 -4.99 1.65 -24.85
C GLU A 208 -5.17 0.25 -25.46
N ASP A 209 -5.35 0.21 -26.78
CA ASP A 209 -5.58 -1.00 -27.55
C ASP A 209 -4.56 -1.12 -28.69
N GLY A 210 -3.95 -2.30 -28.84
CA GLY A 210 -2.90 -2.54 -29.83
C GLY A 210 -3.34 -2.47 -31.30
N LYS A 211 -4.64 -2.53 -31.60
CA LYS A 211 -5.21 -2.49 -32.96
C LYS A 211 -5.88 -1.16 -33.28
N ILE A 212 -6.62 -0.60 -32.34
CA ILE A 212 -7.45 0.60 -32.57
C ILE A 212 -7.03 1.81 -31.73
N LYS A 213 -5.82 1.79 -31.15
CA LYS A 213 -5.23 2.81 -30.26
C LYS A 213 -5.92 2.94 -28.91
N TYR A 214 -7.25 3.05 -28.88
CA TYR A 214 -8.06 3.03 -27.67
C TYR A 214 -9.28 2.12 -27.85
N ALA A 215 -9.57 1.30 -26.84
CA ALA A 215 -10.73 0.43 -26.84
C ALA A 215 -12.04 1.23 -26.85
N LYS A 216 -13.08 0.66 -27.46
CA LYS A 216 -14.41 1.29 -27.48
C LYS A 216 -14.99 1.35 -26.06
N PRO A 217 -15.65 2.45 -25.67
CA PRO A 217 -16.22 2.62 -24.34
C PRO A 217 -17.30 1.59 -24.04
N ALA A 218 -17.46 1.23 -22.77
CA ALA A 218 -18.46 0.28 -22.32
C ALA A 218 -19.75 0.99 -21.91
N ALA A 219 -20.92 0.43 -22.26
CA ALA A 219 -22.21 1.02 -21.94
C ALA A 219 -22.57 0.94 -20.45
N ALA A 220 -22.18 -0.14 -19.76
CA ALA A 220 -22.58 -0.42 -18.39
C ALA A 220 -21.54 -1.29 -17.64
N MET A 221 -20.29 -0.81 -17.55
CA MET A 221 -19.24 -1.51 -16.80
C MET A 221 -19.48 -1.39 -15.28
N PRO A 222 -19.76 -2.49 -14.55
CA PRO A 222 -19.99 -2.39 -13.12
C PRO A 222 -18.67 -2.17 -12.37
N LYS A 223 -18.78 -1.41 -11.28
CA LYS A 223 -17.77 -1.34 -10.23
C LYS A 223 -17.71 -2.69 -9.53
N LEU A 224 -16.52 -3.20 -9.25
CA LEU A 224 -16.36 -4.46 -8.55
C LEU A 224 -16.56 -4.31 -7.04
N GLU A 225 -16.87 -5.41 -6.37
CA GLU A 225 -16.74 -5.59 -4.93
C GLU A 225 -15.54 -6.49 -4.59
N TYR A 226 -15.11 -6.47 -3.32
CA TYR A 226 -14.10 -7.40 -2.84
C TYR A 226 -14.77 -8.62 -2.18
N SER A 227 -14.53 -9.81 -2.74
CA SER A 227 -15.09 -11.06 -2.25
C SER A 227 -14.11 -11.75 -1.29
N CYS A 228 -14.44 -11.66 0.01
CA CYS A 228 -13.73 -12.39 1.05
C CYS A 228 -13.86 -13.92 0.92
N GLU A 229 -14.95 -14.40 0.31
CA GLU A 229 -15.13 -15.84 0.02
C GLU A 229 -14.18 -16.32 -1.08
N MET A 230 -13.97 -15.49 -2.11
CA MET A 230 -13.00 -15.78 -3.16
C MET A 230 -11.56 -15.70 -2.62
N GLU A 231 -11.26 -14.72 -1.76
CA GLU A 231 -9.98 -14.65 -1.04
C GLU A 231 -9.71 -15.92 -0.23
N GLU A 232 -10.71 -16.41 0.53
CA GLU A 232 -10.58 -17.60 1.38
C GLU A 232 -10.21 -18.86 0.57
N LYS A 233 -10.67 -18.96 -0.69
CA LYS A 233 -10.29 -20.05 -1.60
C LYS A 233 -8.84 -19.94 -2.08
N ILE A 234 -8.30 -18.72 -2.20
CA ILE A 234 -7.02 -18.44 -2.88
C ILE A 234 -5.87 -18.25 -1.91
N ALA A 235 -6.04 -17.40 -0.91
CA ALA A 235 -4.96 -16.95 -0.03
C ALA A 235 -4.23 -18.12 0.66
N PRO A 236 -4.91 -19.15 1.19
CA PRO A 236 -4.24 -20.32 1.76
C PRO A 236 -3.37 -21.07 0.73
N ALA A 237 -3.83 -21.21 -0.52
CA ALA A 237 -3.09 -21.91 -1.56
C ALA A 237 -1.82 -21.15 -1.96
N THR A 238 -1.88 -19.82 -2.07
CA THR A 238 -0.70 -18.99 -2.35
C THR A 238 0.31 -19.00 -1.20
N ASN A 239 -0.18 -18.96 0.05
CA ASN A 239 0.65 -18.94 1.26
C ASN A 239 1.30 -20.29 1.59
N ALA A 240 0.72 -21.41 1.11
CA ALA A 240 1.30 -22.74 1.29
C ALA A 240 2.71 -22.87 0.67
N CYS A 241 3.03 -22.02 -0.31
CA CYS A 241 4.36 -21.92 -0.89
C CYS A 241 4.95 -23.27 -1.38
N ASP A 242 4.08 -24.13 -1.91
CA ASP A 242 4.43 -25.42 -2.51
C ASP A 242 4.52 -25.38 -4.05
N GLY A 243 4.41 -24.17 -4.62
CA GLY A 243 4.46 -23.92 -6.07
C GLY A 243 3.13 -24.12 -6.78
N LYS A 244 2.04 -24.39 -6.04
CA LYS A 244 0.69 -24.53 -6.60
C LYS A 244 -0.12 -23.26 -6.40
N THR A 245 -1.30 -23.26 -7.02
CA THR A 245 -2.32 -22.21 -6.91
C THR A 245 -3.66 -22.87 -6.61
N ALA A 246 -4.64 -22.09 -6.16
CA ALA A 246 -5.97 -22.60 -5.91
C ALA A 246 -6.60 -23.11 -7.22
N ALA A 247 -7.17 -24.30 -7.17
CA ALA A 247 -7.97 -24.84 -8.26
C ALA A 247 -9.37 -24.22 -8.18
N LEU A 248 -9.65 -23.24 -9.05
CA LEU A 248 -10.92 -22.54 -9.10
C LEU A 248 -11.75 -23.01 -10.29
N THR A 249 -13.06 -23.14 -10.09
CA THR A 249 -14.02 -23.31 -11.21
C THR A 249 -14.39 -21.95 -11.82
N GLU A 250 -14.22 -20.88 -11.05
CA GLU A 250 -14.42 -19.50 -11.47
C GLU A 250 -13.25 -18.99 -12.33
N PRO A 251 -13.49 -18.01 -13.20
CA PRO A 251 -12.41 -17.35 -13.94
C PRO A 251 -11.35 -16.81 -12.98
N ASN A 252 -10.08 -16.98 -13.33
CA ASN A 252 -8.98 -16.54 -12.47
C ASN A 252 -7.72 -16.23 -13.29
N ASN A 253 -6.86 -15.39 -12.71
CA ASN A 253 -5.55 -15.08 -13.25
C ASN A 253 -4.47 -15.49 -12.26
N VAL A 254 -3.37 -16.03 -12.80
CA VAL A 254 -2.19 -16.46 -12.04
C VAL A 254 -0.94 -15.78 -12.60
N ALA A 255 -0.04 -15.39 -11.69
CA ALA A 255 1.34 -15.05 -11.97
C ALA A 255 2.27 -15.81 -10.99
N ILE A 256 3.23 -16.54 -11.54
CA ILE A 256 4.30 -17.18 -10.78
C ILE A 256 5.61 -16.56 -11.25
N LEU A 257 6.24 -15.77 -10.39
CA LEU A 257 7.43 -15.00 -10.69
C LEU A 257 8.66 -15.68 -10.09
N ASN A 258 9.74 -15.80 -10.86
CA ASN A 258 11.01 -16.37 -10.38
C ASN A 258 11.87 -15.29 -9.70
N THR A 259 11.30 -14.61 -8.70
CA THR A 259 11.99 -13.56 -7.93
C THR A 259 11.48 -13.55 -6.49
N LEU A 260 12.36 -13.15 -5.57
CA LEU A 260 12.08 -12.87 -4.16
C LEU A 260 12.33 -11.39 -3.81
N ALA A 261 12.74 -10.58 -4.79
CA ALA A 261 13.15 -9.19 -4.56
C ALA A 261 11.96 -8.21 -4.43
N LEU A 262 10.75 -8.67 -4.76
CA LEU A 262 9.54 -7.85 -4.70
C LEU A 262 8.90 -7.97 -3.32
N THR A 263 8.31 -6.88 -2.85
CA THR A 263 7.30 -6.92 -1.79
C THR A 263 6.00 -7.54 -2.30
N ARG A 264 5.10 -7.94 -1.39
CA ARG A 264 3.78 -8.50 -1.76
C ARG A 264 2.94 -7.49 -2.54
N GLU A 265 3.04 -6.21 -2.18
CA GLU A 265 2.38 -5.10 -2.87
C GLU A 265 2.91 -4.91 -4.30
N GLU A 266 4.24 -4.87 -4.46
CA GLU A 266 4.86 -4.74 -5.79
C GLU A 266 4.52 -5.93 -6.69
N ALA A 267 4.56 -7.15 -6.15
CA ALA A 267 4.23 -8.35 -6.90
C ALA A 267 2.76 -8.38 -7.34
N LEU A 268 1.84 -8.02 -6.44
CA LEU A 268 0.41 -7.95 -6.74
C LEU A 268 0.11 -6.88 -7.79
N LYS A 269 0.68 -5.68 -7.62
CA LYS A 269 0.56 -4.59 -8.59
C LYS A 269 1.10 -5.02 -9.95
N GLN A 270 2.34 -5.50 -10.00
CA GLN A 270 2.99 -5.93 -11.23
C GLN A 270 2.15 -6.99 -11.97
N ALA A 271 1.64 -8.00 -11.25
CA ALA A 271 0.81 -9.04 -11.86
C ALA A 271 -0.45 -8.46 -12.53
N ILE A 272 -1.16 -7.56 -11.84
CA ILE A 272 -2.39 -6.92 -12.35
C ILE A 272 -2.09 -6.03 -13.57
N GLU A 273 -1.03 -5.23 -13.52
CA GLU A 273 -0.59 -4.39 -14.64
C GLU A 273 -0.20 -5.25 -15.85
N ASP A 274 0.52 -6.35 -15.62
CA ASP A 274 0.94 -7.28 -16.67
C ASP A 274 -0.27 -7.97 -17.34
N TRP A 275 -1.26 -8.41 -16.57
CA TRP A 275 -2.49 -9.00 -17.09
C TRP A 275 -3.27 -8.03 -17.97
N TRP A 276 -3.43 -6.78 -17.53
CA TRP A 276 -4.11 -5.75 -18.32
C TRP A 276 -3.34 -5.37 -19.58
N SER A 277 -2.01 -5.38 -19.53
CA SER A 277 -1.13 -4.96 -20.63
C SER A 277 -1.35 -5.73 -21.94
N ALA A 278 -1.97 -6.92 -21.88
CA ALA A 278 -2.31 -7.71 -23.06
C ALA A 278 -3.22 -6.95 -24.05
N LEU A 279 -4.14 -6.10 -23.58
CA LEU A 279 -4.97 -5.27 -24.46
C LEU A 279 -4.10 -4.31 -25.29
N LYS A 280 -3.19 -3.59 -24.64
CA LYS A 280 -2.28 -2.65 -25.29
C LYS A 280 -1.32 -3.37 -26.25
N LYS A 281 -0.85 -4.56 -25.90
CA LYS A 281 0.13 -5.34 -26.68
C LYS A 281 -0.50 -6.02 -27.91
N THR A 282 -1.72 -6.54 -27.79
CA THR A 282 -2.32 -7.40 -28.81
C THR A 282 -3.57 -6.78 -29.46
N GLY A 283 -4.40 -6.09 -28.69
CA GLY A 283 -5.62 -5.40 -29.14
C GLY A 283 -6.82 -6.30 -29.46
N VAL A 284 -8.01 -5.76 -29.22
CA VAL A 284 -9.33 -6.37 -29.47
C VAL A 284 -10.25 -5.34 -30.14
N GLU A 285 -10.25 -5.32 -31.47
CA GLU A 285 -10.90 -4.27 -32.28
C GLU A 285 -12.42 -4.10 -32.07
N ASP A 286 -13.12 -5.20 -31.78
CA ASP A 286 -14.58 -5.23 -31.62
C ASP A 286 -15.04 -5.54 -30.19
N ASN A 287 -14.11 -5.54 -29.21
CA ASN A 287 -14.35 -5.92 -27.82
C ASN A 287 -15.01 -7.30 -27.65
N LYS A 288 -14.92 -8.20 -28.63
CA LYS A 288 -15.47 -9.56 -28.52
C LYS A 288 -14.43 -10.55 -28.03
N TYR A 289 -14.88 -11.44 -27.16
CA TYR A 289 -14.13 -12.64 -26.84
C TYR A 289 -14.09 -13.57 -28.06
N SER A 290 -12.94 -14.22 -28.28
CA SER A 290 -12.80 -15.33 -29.22
C SER A 290 -12.05 -16.47 -28.54
N ASP A 291 -12.36 -17.71 -28.91
CA ASP A 291 -11.72 -18.90 -28.33
C ASP A 291 -10.20 -18.91 -28.54
N SER A 292 -9.70 -18.20 -29.56
CA SER A 292 -8.26 -18.00 -29.78
C SER A 292 -7.56 -17.20 -28.67
N MET A 293 -8.32 -16.56 -27.77
CA MET A 293 -7.77 -15.86 -26.60
C MET A 293 -7.53 -16.81 -25.43
N GLU A 294 -8.12 -18.00 -25.43
CA GLU A 294 -7.97 -18.98 -24.35
C GLU A 294 -6.51 -19.45 -24.23
N GLY A 295 -6.00 -19.49 -23.00
CA GLY A 295 -4.60 -19.80 -22.68
C GLY A 295 -3.59 -18.73 -23.09
N GLN A 296 -4.03 -17.66 -23.77
CA GLN A 296 -3.17 -16.57 -24.22
C GLN A 296 -3.14 -15.41 -23.21
N PRO A 297 -2.16 -14.49 -23.30
CA PRO A 297 -2.13 -13.30 -22.45
C PRO A 297 -3.44 -12.50 -22.43
N LEU A 298 -4.17 -12.48 -23.56
CA LEU A 298 -5.47 -11.81 -23.65
C LEU A 298 -6.55 -12.40 -22.74
N GLN A 299 -6.51 -13.70 -22.41
CA GLN A 299 -7.46 -14.28 -21.45
C GLN A 299 -7.40 -13.57 -20.10
N LYS A 300 -6.19 -13.20 -19.66
CA LYS A 300 -6.00 -12.51 -18.37
C LYS A 300 -6.62 -11.13 -18.37
N TYR A 301 -6.47 -10.39 -19.48
CA TYR A 301 -7.17 -9.13 -19.70
C TYR A 301 -8.69 -9.33 -19.71
N VAL A 302 -9.20 -10.32 -20.46
CA VAL A 302 -10.63 -10.60 -20.57
C VAL A 302 -11.26 -10.84 -19.20
N ASN A 303 -10.63 -11.67 -18.35
CA ASN A 303 -11.13 -11.95 -17.01
C ASN A 303 -11.30 -10.67 -16.15
N MET A 304 -10.40 -9.69 -16.30
CA MET A 304 -10.49 -8.40 -15.62
C MET A 304 -11.53 -7.46 -16.24
N ALA A 305 -11.65 -7.48 -17.56
CA ALA A 305 -12.46 -6.56 -18.35
C ALA A 305 -13.93 -6.99 -18.48
N TYR A 306 -14.26 -8.24 -18.14
CA TYR A 306 -15.59 -8.79 -18.37
C TYR A 306 -16.67 -8.05 -17.58
N ASP A 307 -17.70 -7.56 -18.27
CA ASP A 307 -18.73 -6.69 -17.70
C ASP A 307 -19.69 -7.43 -16.75
N LYS A 308 -19.73 -8.76 -16.80
CA LYS A 308 -20.50 -9.59 -15.84
C LYS A 308 -19.71 -9.97 -14.59
N THR A 309 -18.41 -9.65 -14.53
CA THR A 309 -17.66 -9.78 -13.28
C THR A 309 -18.16 -8.72 -12.29
N THR A 310 -18.56 -9.15 -11.10
CA THR A 310 -19.12 -8.29 -10.04
C THR A 310 -18.23 -8.21 -8.81
N ALA A 311 -17.39 -9.21 -8.55
CA ALA A 311 -16.44 -9.15 -7.44
C ALA A 311 -15.13 -9.86 -7.75
N LEU A 312 -14.11 -9.60 -6.95
CA LEU A 312 -12.82 -10.30 -7.01
C LEU A 312 -12.26 -10.60 -5.62
N GLY A 313 -11.45 -11.64 -5.52
CA GLY A 313 -10.62 -11.94 -4.34
C GLY A 313 -9.25 -12.43 -4.79
N CYS A 314 -8.21 -12.17 -4.02
CA CYS A 314 -6.84 -12.47 -4.42
C CYS A 314 -6.01 -13.09 -3.28
N GLY A 315 -4.89 -13.70 -3.65
CA GLY A 315 -3.82 -14.10 -2.75
C GLY A 315 -2.46 -13.76 -3.35
N VAL A 316 -1.51 -13.38 -2.50
CA VAL A 316 -0.13 -13.11 -2.89
C VAL A 316 0.83 -13.51 -1.79
N ASP A 317 1.90 -14.23 -2.14
CA ASP A 317 2.98 -14.54 -1.20
C ASP A 317 4.37 -14.62 -1.86
N ILE A 318 5.40 -14.31 -1.07
CA ILE A 318 6.80 -14.41 -1.42
C ILE A 318 7.34 -15.71 -0.82
N CYS A 319 7.42 -16.73 -1.65
CA CYS A 319 7.73 -18.09 -1.24
C CYS A 319 9.23 -18.36 -1.27
N GLN A 320 9.91 -17.95 -0.20
CA GLN A 320 11.36 -18.13 -0.02
C GLN A 320 11.81 -19.58 -0.24
N LYS A 321 11.05 -20.56 0.30
CA LYS A 321 11.35 -22.00 0.21
C LYS A 321 11.54 -22.50 -1.22
N ILE A 322 10.85 -21.90 -2.18
CA ILE A 322 10.84 -22.34 -3.59
C ILE A 322 11.43 -21.28 -4.54
N GLY A 323 11.94 -20.17 -4.00
CA GLY A 323 12.54 -19.10 -4.80
C GLY A 323 11.57 -18.39 -5.74
N LYS A 324 10.27 -18.37 -5.41
CA LYS A 324 9.21 -17.82 -6.27
C LYS A 324 8.29 -16.89 -5.51
N THR A 325 7.67 -15.96 -6.24
CA THR A 325 6.53 -15.16 -5.76
C THR A 325 5.28 -15.58 -6.50
N ILE A 326 4.19 -15.85 -5.79
CA ILE A 326 2.94 -16.36 -6.37
C ILE A 326 1.84 -15.31 -6.14
N VAL A 327 1.13 -14.96 -7.22
CA VAL A 327 -0.05 -14.09 -7.20
C VAL A 327 -1.19 -14.80 -7.91
N GLN A 328 -2.37 -14.81 -7.31
CA GLN A 328 -3.59 -15.31 -7.94
C GLN A 328 -4.77 -14.40 -7.59
N CYS A 329 -5.62 -14.11 -8.56
CA CYS A 329 -6.91 -13.44 -8.35
C CYS A 329 -8.02 -14.23 -9.04
N GLY A 330 -9.14 -14.41 -8.35
CA GLY A 330 -10.36 -15.04 -8.87
C GLY A 330 -11.48 -14.01 -9.02
N TYR A 331 -12.38 -14.27 -9.96
CA TYR A 331 -13.43 -13.34 -10.39
C TYR A 331 -14.81 -13.98 -10.21
N VAL A 332 -15.69 -13.28 -9.48
CA VAL A 332 -17.09 -13.68 -9.30
C VAL A 332 -17.90 -13.07 -10.44
N VAL A 333 -18.63 -13.91 -11.15
CA VAL A 333 -19.47 -13.51 -12.28
C VAL A 333 -20.94 -13.61 -11.89
N ASP A 334 -21.70 -12.55 -12.18
CA ASP A 334 -23.14 -12.53 -11.99
C ASP A 334 -23.82 -13.43 -13.03
N THR A 335 -24.23 -14.61 -12.58
CA THR A 335 -25.10 -15.49 -13.36
C THR A 335 -26.55 -15.16 -13.01
N TRP A 336 -27.17 -14.27 -13.79
CA TRP A 336 -28.63 -14.11 -13.72
C TRP A 336 -29.32 -15.46 -14.08
N VAL A 337 -29.75 -16.18 -13.03
CA VAL A 337 -30.79 -17.22 -12.96
C VAL A 337 -30.60 -18.50 -13.79
N SER A 338 -30.25 -19.61 -13.13
CA SER A 338 -30.63 -20.97 -13.53
C SER A 338 -31.69 -21.60 -12.59
N PHE A 339 -32.47 -20.78 -11.87
CA PHE A 339 -33.56 -21.24 -10.97
C PHE A 339 -34.99 -20.97 -11.46
N ILE A 340 -35.23 -20.83 -12.77
CA ILE A 340 -36.55 -21.00 -13.42
C ILE A 340 -36.23 -21.46 -14.85
N THR A 341 -36.13 -22.75 -15.18
CA THR A 341 -37.25 -23.65 -15.47
C THR A 341 -36.84 -25.11 -15.20
N ASN A 342 -37.32 -25.64 -14.08
CA ASN A 342 -37.63 -27.06 -13.95
C ASN A 342 -38.76 -27.17 -12.92
N GLN A 343 -39.93 -26.68 -13.30
CA GLN A 343 -41.20 -27.19 -12.80
C GLN A 343 -42.23 -27.14 -13.94
N ASN A 344 -42.58 -28.37 -14.36
CA ASN A 344 -43.69 -28.81 -15.22
C ASN A 344 -43.60 -28.50 -16.71
#